data_AF-A0AAV4GNW5-F1
#
_entry.id   AF-A0AAV4GNW5-F1
#
_cell.length_a   1.000
_cell.length_b   1.000
_cell.length_c   1.000
_cell.angle_alpha   90.00
_cell.angle_beta   90.00
_cell.angle_gamma   90.00
#
_symmetry.space_group_name_H-M   'P 1'
#
loop_
_entity.id
_entity.type
_entity.pdbx_description
1 polymer ?
#
loop_
_entity_poly.entity_id
_entity_poly.type
_entity_poly.pdbx_seq_one_letter_code
_entity_poly.pdbx_strand_id
1 'polypeptide(L)'
;MITEVQIRIEKRRQNFCENKELLRRNIGLDTKKRILACYVFSVFNYGCEAWTHSKTVQKKIKMFEMWCYRKPLKVPWTEKKTNKEIIQMADVGERL
;
A
#
# COMPACT_ATOMS: atom_id res chain seq x y z
N MET A 1 18.82 6.19 -6.08
CA MET A 1 17.87 6.59 -5.02
C MET A 1 16.40 6.42 -5.44
N ILE A 2 15.83 7.25 -6.32
CA ILE A 2 14.41 7.10 -6.74
C ILE A 2 14.14 5.77 -7.46
N THR A 3 15.11 5.29 -8.25
CA THR A 3 15.06 4.00 -8.96
C THR A 3 14.99 2.80 -8.02
N GLU A 4 15.74 2.83 -6.92
CA GLU A 4 15.76 1.76 -5.92
C GLU A 4 14.43 1.63 -5.17
N VAL A 5 13.81 2.78 -4.83
CA VAL A 5 12.45 2.83 -4.27
C VAL A 5 11.45 2.16 -5.20
N GLN A 6 11.56 2.41 -6.51
CA GLN A 6 10.67 1.83 -7.51
C GLN A 6 10.84 0.33 -7.62
N ILE A 7 12.08 -0.15 -7.72
CA ILE A 7 12.38 -1.58 -7.79
C ILE A 7 11.80 -2.31 -6.56
N ARG A 8 11.91 -1.73 -5.37
CA ARG A 8 11.34 -2.34 -4.16
C ARG A 8 9.82 -2.31 -4.12
N ILE A 9 9.21 -1.18 -4.48
CA ILE A 9 7.75 -1.10 -4.60
C ILE A 9 7.26 -2.17 -5.58
N GLU A 10 7.93 -2.31 -6.72
CA GLU A 10 7.59 -3.30 -7.74
C GLU A 10 7.76 -4.73 -7.23
N LYS A 11 8.87 -5.04 -6.56
CA LYS A 11 9.10 -6.34 -5.91
C LYS A 11 8.01 -6.66 -4.87
N ARG A 12 7.57 -5.67 -4.10
CA ARG A 12 6.46 -5.82 -3.13
C ARG A 12 5.12 -6.01 -3.85
N ARG A 13 4.86 -5.29 -4.95
CA ARG A 13 3.65 -5.48 -5.77
C ARG A 13 3.60 -6.87 -6.38
N GLN A 14 4.72 -7.34 -6.91
CA GLN A 14 4.84 -8.68 -7.48
C GLN A 14 4.56 -9.73 -6.40
N ASN A 15 5.25 -9.66 -5.25
CA ASN A 15 5.01 -10.58 -4.15
C ASN A 15 3.56 -10.56 -3.66
N PHE A 16 2.92 -9.38 -3.61
CA PHE A 16 1.51 -9.25 -3.26
C PHE A 16 0.57 -9.90 -4.28
N CYS A 17 0.89 -9.84 -5.57
CA CYS A 17 0.13 -10.47 -6.65
C CYS A 17 0.32 -12.00 -6.67
N GLU A 18 1.54 -12.45 -6.40
CA GLU A 18 1.90 -13.87 -6.29
C GLU A 18 1.21 -14.53 -5.09
N ASN A 19 1.11 -13.82 -3.96
CA ASN A 19 0.40 -14.27 -2.77
C ASN A 19 -1.13 -14.14 -2.90
N LYS A 20 -1.73 -14.96 -3.78
CA LYS A 20 -3.17 -15.03 -4.02
C LYS A 20 -3.99 -15.35 -2.77
N GLU A 21 -3.38 -16.00 -1.79
CA GLU A 21 -4.02 -16.34 -0.51
C GLU A 21 -4.44 -15.10 0.27
N LEU A 22 -3.66 -14.03 0.23
CA LEU A 22 -3.96 -12.76 0.90
C LEU A 22 -5.22 -12.08 0.32
N LEU A 23 -5.55 -12.38 -0.93
CA LEU A 23 -6.71 -11.84 -1.64
C LEU A 23 -7.94 -12.76 -1.54
N ARG A 24 -7.82 -13.93 -0.90
CA ARG A 24 -8.96 -14.84 -0.71
C ARG A 24 -10.04 -14.20 0.16
N ARG A 25 -11.29 -14.58 -0.12
CA ARG A 25 -12.48 -14.07 0.60
C ARG A 25 -12.55 -14.55 2.06
N ASN A 26 -11.87 -15.65 2.38
CA ASN A 26 -11.92 -16.30 3.69
C ASN A 26 -11.10 -15.60 4.79
N ILE A 27 -10.22 -14.67 4.42
CA ILE A 27 -9.42 -13.90 5.38
C ILE A 27 -10.17 -12.61 5.72
N GLY A 28 -10.35 -12.37 7.03
CA GLY A 28 -10.98 -11.14 7.54
C GLY A 28 -10.27 -9.87 7.06
N LEU A 29 -11.04 -8.79 6.88
CA LEU A 29 -10.50 -7.51 6.42
C LEU A 29 -9.41 -6.98 7.36
N ASP A 30 -9.58 -7.14 8.67
CA ASP A 30 -8.60 -6.68 9.66
C ASP A 30 -7.22 -7.35 9.50
N THR A 31 -7.20 -8.68 9.35
CA THR A 31 -5.96 -9.42 9.09
C THR A 31 -5.28 -8.96 7.81
N LYS A 32 -6.05 -8.70 6.74
CA LYS A 32 -5.50 -8.14 5.49
C LYS A 32 -4.91 -6.76 5.72
N LYS A 33 -5.57 -5.89 6.47
CA LYS A 33 -5.07 -4.54 6.81
C LYS A 33 -3.73 -4.63 7.55
N ARG A 34 -3.61 -5.52 8.54
CA ARG A 34 -2.35 -5.71 9.30
C ARG A 34 -1.20 -6.17 8.39
N ILE A 35 -1.47 -7.11 7.50
CA ILE A 35 -0.48 -7.58 6.52
C ILE A 35 -0.08 -6.44 5.59
N LEU A 36 -1.05 -5.71 5.03
CA LEU A 36 -0.80 -4.55 4.18
C LEU A 36 0.02 -3.47 4.88
N ALA A 37 -0.26 -3.20 6.16
CA ALA A 37 0.54 -2.30 6.97
C ALA A 37 1.99 -2.77 7.05
N CYS A 38 2.26 -4.06 7.27
CA CYS A 38 3.63 -4.60 7.24
C CYS A 38 4.35 -4.37 5.90
N TYR A 39 3.64 -4.50 4.77
CA TYR A 39 4.23 -4.24 3.45
C TYR A 39 4.58 -2.75 3.27
N VAL A 40 3.69 -1.85 3.67
CA VAL A 40 3.91 -0.39 3.58
C VAL A 40 5.01 0.06 4.55
N PHE A 41 4.97 -0.40 5.81
CA PHE A 41 5.99 -0.10 6.82
C PHE A 41 7.36 -0.63 6.43
N SER A 42 7.45 -1.79 5.77
CA SER A 42 8.74 -2.28 5.29
C SER A 42 9.37 -1.36 4.24
N VAL A 43 8.58 -0.72 3.39
CA VAL A 43 9.07 0.28 2.44
C VAL A 43 9.44 1.58 3.17
N PHE A 44 8.67 1.95 4.19
CA PHE A 44 8.87 3.18 4.95
C PHE A 44 10.10 3.14 5.87
N ASN A 45 10.30 2.05 6.62
CA ASN A 45 11.44 1.89 7.53
C ASN A 45 12.77 1.98 6.79
N TYR A 46 12.86 1.39 5.60
CA TYR A 46 14.04 1.55 4.77
C TYR A 46 14.26 2.99 4.30
N GLY A 47 13.17 3.71 4.03
CA GLY A 47 13.26 5.12 3.66
C GLY A 47 13.79 6.02 4.76
N CYS A 48 13.53 5.66 6.03
CA CYS A 48 14.08 6.37 7.19
C CYS A 48 15.61 6.23 7.27
N GLU A 49 16.15 5.07 6.89
CA GLU A 49 17.60 4.80 6.94
C GLU A 49 18.36 5.31 5.70
N ALA A 50 17.73 5.34 4.53
CA ALA A 50 18.42 5.51 3.25
C ALA A 50 18.00 6.74 2.42
N TRP A 51 16.89 7.42 2.74
CA TRP A 51 16.32 8.44 1.85
C TRP A 51 16.24 9.84 2.49
N THR A 52 16.72 10.85 1.76
CA THR A 52 16.31 12.23 1.98
C THR A 52 14.81 12.34 1.68
N HIS A 53 14.00 12.79 2.65
CA HIS A 53 12.55 12.95 2.51
C HIS A 53 12.16 13.89 1.36
N SER A 54 12.14 13.36 0.14
CA SER A 54 11.73 14.08 -1.05
C SER A 54 10.23 13.90 -1.28
N LYS A 55 9.54 14.99 -1.61
CA LYS A 55 8.09 15.00 -1.90
C LYS A 55 7.70 13.97 -2.98
N THR A 56 8.60 13.68 -3.91
CA THR A 56 8.37 12.68 -4.98
C THR A 56 8.29 11.26 -4.44
N VAL A 57 9.12 10.92 -3.46
CA VAL A 57 9.12 9.59 -2.83
C VAL A 57 7.88 9.43 -1.96
N GLN A 58 7.51 10.46 -1.18
CA GLN A 58 6.27 10.46 -0.40
C GLN A 58 5.03 10.23 -1.27
N LYS A 59 4.92 10.91 -2.43
CA LYS A 59 3.82 10.68 -3.38
C LYS A 59 3.76 9.24 -3.89
N LYS A 60 4.91 8.63 -4.20
CA LYS A 60 4.99 7.25 -4.68
C LYS A 60 4.58 6.24 -3.61
N ILE A 61 4.97 6.47 -2.36
CA ILE A 61 4.54 5.64 -1.21
C ILE A 61 3.03 5.78 -1.00
N LYS A 62 2.48 7.00 -1.03
CA LYS A 62 1.04 7.23 -0.88
C LYS A 62 0.23 6.56 -2.01
N MET A 63 0.73 6.59 -3.26
CA MET A 63 0.13 5.82 -4.36
C MET A 63 0.18 4.31 -4.13
N PHE A 64 1.31 3.80 -3.62
CA PHE A 64 1.45 2.38 -3.31
C PHE A 64 0.49 1.95 -2.20
N GLU A 65 0.39 2.73 -1.12
CA GLU A 65 -0.55 2.52 -0.02
C GLU A 65 -2.01 2.47 -0.50
N MET A 66 -2.42 3.43 -1.34
CA MET A 66 -3.78 3.44 -1.89
C MET A 66 -4.05 2.24 -2.81
N TRP A 67 -3.08 1.82 -3.61
CA TRP A 67 -3.20 0.60 -4.42
C TRP A 67 -3.38 -0.63 -3.54
N CYS A 68 -2.61 -0.69 -2.46
CA CYS A 68 -2.65 -1.73 -1.43
C CYS A 68 -4.03 -1.82 -0.75
N TYR A 69 -4.68 -0.70 -0.40
CA TYR A 69 -6.04 -0.71 0.19
C TYR A 69 -7.15 -1.03 -0.81
N ARG A 70 -7.05 -0.58 -2.07
CA ARG A 70 -8.08 -0.86 -3.09
C ARG A 70 -8.26 -2.35 -3.38
N LYS A 71 -7.18 -3.14 -3.31
CA LYS A 71 -7.19 -4.57 -3.63
C LYS A 71 -8.07 -5.43 -2.68
N PRO A 72 -7.91 -5.40 -1.36
CA PRO A 72 -8.78 -6.12 -0.43
C PRO A 72 -10.20 -5.56 -0.40
N LEU A 73 -10.36 -4.24 -0.59
CA LEU A 73 -11.68 -3.59 -0.67
C LEU A 73 -12.41 -3.88 -1.99
N LYS A 74 -11.73 -4.45 -2.99
CA LYS A 74 -12.24 -4.73 -4.34
C LYS A 74 -12.83 -3.51 -5.05
N VAL A 75 -12.39 -2.30 -4.68
CA VAL A 75 -12.85 -1.06 -5.30
C VAL A 75 -12.20 -0.96 -6.68
N PRO A 76 -12.98 -1.00 -7.78
CA PRO A 76 -12.44 -0.79 -9.11
C PRO A 76 -11.91 0.64 -9.25
N TRP A 77 -10.88 0.81 -10.07
CA TRP A 77 -10.35 2.16 -10.36
C TRP A 77 -11.39 3.04 -11.06
N THR A 78 -12.36 2.42 -11.74
CA THR A 78 -13.49 3.06 -12.43
C THR A 78 -14.39 3.84 -11.49
N GLU A 79 -14.46 3.44 -10.21
CA GLU A 79 -15.35 4.08 -9.22
C GLU A 79 -14.89 5.49 -8.81
N LYS A 80 -13.74 5.98 -9.33
CA LYS A 80 -13.19 7.33 -9.11
C LYS A 80 -13.25 7.83 -7.65
N LYS A 81 -13.20 6.90 -6.70
CA LYS A 81 -13.25 7.15 -5.25
C LYS A 81 -12.03 7.96 -4.81
N THR A 82 -12.28 8.98 -3.99
CA THR A 82 -11.24 9.84 -3.43
C THR A 82 -10.35 9.03 -2.48
N ASN A 83 -9.06 9.38 -2.38
CA ASN A 83 -8.15 8.69 -1.44
C ASN A 83 -8.68 8.73 0.01
N LYS A 84 -9.30 9.84 0.43
CA LYS A 84 -9.93 9.99 1.74
C LYS A 84 -11.07 8.99 1.99
N GLU A 85 -11.92 8.78 1.00
CA GLU A 85 -13.02 7.80 1.11
C GLU A 85 -12.48 6.38 1.24
N ILE A 86 -11.40 6.04 0.55
CA ILE A 86 -10.78 4.71 0.63
C ILE A 86 -10.18 4.47 2.00
N ILE A 87 -9.54 5.48 2.58
CA ILE A 87 -9.00 5.44 3.94
C ILE A 87 -10.13 5.26 4.96
N GLN A 88 -11.25 5.99 4.81
CA GLN A 88 -12.45 5.82 5.63
C GLN A 88 -13.07 4.42 5.50
N MET A 89 -13.20 3.90 4.27
CA MET A 89 -13.69 2.54 4.01
C MET A 89 -12.74 1.48 4.58
N ALA A 90 -11.44 1.74 4.56
CA ALA A 90 -10.45 0.88 5.16
C ALA A 90 -10.45 0.98 6.69
N ASP A 91 -11.19 1.92 7.31
CA ASP A 91 -11.17 2.19 8.75
C ASP A 91 -9.74 2.25 9.30
N VAL A 92 -8.83 2.82 8.51
CA VAL A 92 -7.48 3.09 8.94
C VAL A 92 -7.47 4.60 9.14
N GLY A 93 -7.24 5.09 10.36
CA GLY A 93 -7.00 6.53 10.55
C GLY A 93 -5.91 7.00 9.57
N GLU A 94 -6.00 8.23 9.07
CA GLU A 94 -5.07 8.74 8.05
C GLU A 94 -3.62 8.58 8.54
N ARG A 95 -2.92 7.58 8.02
CA ARG A 95 -1.51 7.32 8.29
C ARG A 95 -0.74 8.05 7.19
N LEU A 96 -0.57 9.37 7.40
CA LEU A 96 0.06 10.40 6.52
C LEU A 96 -0.83 11.05 5.44
#